data_AF-A0A0K2JD34-F1
#
_entry.id   AF-A0A0K2JD34-F1
#
_cell.length_a   1.000
_cell.length_b   1.000
_cell.length_c   1.000
_cell.angle_alpha   90.00
_cell.angle_beta   90.00
_cell.angle_gamma   90.00
#
_symmetry.space_group_name_H-M   'P 1'
#
loop_
_entity.id
_entity.type
_entity.pdbx_description
1 polymer ?
#
loop_
_entity_poly.entity_id
_entity_poly.type
_entity_poly.pdbx_seq_one_letter_code
_entity_poly.pdbx_strand_id
1 'polypeptide(L)'
;MKKLILVSMLVLGMLTFAERFTSPNKRLEISLKENAGEQSPSGYFWHNEEGEADRYSFFIVTDNAKEISLVQSYESKEKAGGKISETYLDDPATGTVPTVFGTYKVYRDNKKGIYYVNNYVDLQGKKHAKLYFGFDKKHNTIVILDKNMNIVEVLQRGAAG
;
A
#
# COMPACT_ATOMS: atom_id res chain seq x y z
N MET A 1 -13.02 -49.51 -16.95
CA MET A 1 -11.97 -48.49 -17.25
C MET A 1 -12.59 -47.09 -17.43
N LYS A 2 -13.18 -46.49 -16.39
CA LYS A 2 -13.76 -45.13 -16.46
C LYS A 2 -13.48 -44.25 -15.22
N LYS A 3 -12.63 -44.70 -14.29
CA LYS A 3 -12.35 -43.98 -13.03
C LYS A 3 -10.96 -43.34 -12.95
N LEU A 4 -10.11 -43.53 -13.96
CA LEU A 4 -8.73 -43.01 -13.97
C LEU A 4 -8.58 -41.66 -14.70
N ILE A 5 -9.56 -41.26 -15.53
CA ILE A 5 -9.48 -40.01 -16.31
C ILE A 5 -9.87 -38.78 -15.47
N LEU A 6 -10.71 -38.96 -14.44
CA LEU A 6 -11.18 -37.85 -13.61
C LEU A 6 -10.10 -37.31 -12.65
N VAL A 7 -9.19 -38.16 -12.20
CA VAL A 7 -8.13 -37.78 -11.25
C VAL A 7 -7.01 -37.00 -11.95
N SER A 8 -6.75 -37.24 -13.24
CA SER A 8 -5.77 -36.47 -14.02
C SER A 8 -6.23 -35.03 -14.33
N MET A 9 -7.53 -34.76 -14.38
CA MET A 9 -8.04 -33.39 -14.58
C MET A 9 -8.03 -32.54 -13.30
N LEU A 10 -8.07 -33.17 -12.12
CA LEU A 10 -8.03 -32.42 -10.86
C LEU A 10 -6.62 -31.87 -10.55
N VAL A 11 -5.57 -32.56 -10.97
CA VAL A 11 -4.17 -32.14 -10.74
C VAL A 11 -3.74 -31.02 -11.70
N LEU A 12 -4.32 -30.95 -12.90
CA LEU A 12 -4.10 -29.83 -13.84
C LEU A 12 -4.81 -28.53 -13.41
N GLY A 13 -5.90 -28.62 -12.65
CA GLY A 13 -6.63 -27.45 -12.12
C GLY A 13 -5.93 -26.76 -10.94
N MET A 14 -4.97 -27.40 -10.28
CA MET A 14 -4.20 -26.79 -9.19
C MET A 14 -2.98 -25.99 -9.68
N LEU A 15 -2.54 -26.19 -10.92
CA LEU A 15 -1.43 -25.42 -11.51
C LEU A 15 -1.92 -24.09 -12.10
N THR A 16 -3.15 -24.01 -12.60
CA THR A 16 -3.67 -22.80 -13.25
C THR A 16 -4.06 -21.68 -12.28
N PHE A 17 -4.15 -21.96 -10.97
CA PHE A 17 -4.33 -20.94 -9.94
C PHE A 17 -3.05 -20.59 -9.17
N ALA A 18 -1.96 -21.32 -9.36
CA ALA A 18 -0.65 -20.95 -8.80
C ALA A 18 0.06 -19.88 -9.66
N GLU A 19 -0.24 -19.79 -10.97
CA GLU A 19 0.32 -18.74 -11.84
C GLU A 19 -0.21 -17.34 -11.54
N ARG A 20 -1.30 -17.18 -10.77
CA ARG A 20 -1.84 -15.86 -10.44
C ARG A 20 -1.06 -15.07 -9.39
N PHE A 21 -0.07 -15.66 -8.72
CA PHE A 21 0.70 -14.96 -7.68
C PHE A 21 2.21 -15.08 -7.76
N THR A 22 2.76 -15.78 -8.76
CA THR A 22 4.18 -15.73 -9.08
C THR A 22 4.35 -15.30 -10.53
N SER A 23 4.23 -14.00 -10.81
CA SER A 23 4.69 -13.48 -12.10
C SER A 23 6.15 -13.02 -11.95
N PRO A 24 7.13 -13.72 -12.54
CA PRO A 24 8.51 -13.23 -12.64
C PRO A 24 8.61 -11.99 -13.57
N ASN A 25 7.49 -11.60 -14.19
CA ASN A 25 7.41 -10.60 -15.26
C ASN A 25 6.78 -9.27 -14.84
N LYS A 26 6.39 -9.06 -13.56
CA LYS A 26 6.25 -7.68 -13.06
C LYS A 26 7.66 -7.13 -12.87
N ARG A 27 8.15 -6.39 -13.87
CA ARG A 27 9.31 -5.50 -13.71
C ARG A 27 8.94 -4.43 -12.68
N LEU A 28 9.14 -4.74 -11.40
CA LEU A 28 9.04 -3.79 -10.28
C LEU A 28 10.19 -2.80 -10.43
N GLU A 29 9.94 -1.69 -11.11
CA GLU A 29 10.81 -0.52 -11.24
C GLU A 29 9.96 0.61 -11.81
N ILE A 30 9.99 1.86 -11.36
CA ILE A 30 11.14 2.75 -11.19
C ILE A 30 10.77 3.83 -10.14
N SER A 31 11.72 4.13 -9.26
CA SER A 31 11.82 5.36 -8.46
C SER A 31 10.63 5.74 -7.58
N LEU A 32 10.78 5.50 -6.27
CA LEU A 32 10.00 6.13 -5.19
C LEU A 32 9.75 7.65 -5.42
N LYS A 33 10.68 8.36 -6.09
CA LYS A 33 10.56 9.79 -6.41
C LYS A 33 9.53 10.11 -7.50
N GLU A 34 9.32 9.21 -8.47
CA GLU A 34 8.33 9.42 -9.56
C GLU A 34 6.90 9.31 -9.04
N ASN A 35 6.72 8.64 -7.89
CA ASN A 35 5.43 8.36 -7.28
C ASN A 35 5.23 9.11 -5.95
N ALA A 36 6.16 9.99 -5.60
CA ALA A 36 6.06 10.86 -4.44
C ALA A 36 5.69 12.27 -4.90
N GLY A 37 4.65 12.86 -4.30
CA GLY A 37 4.40 14.29 -4.46
C GLY A 37 5.34 15.13 -3.58
N GLU A 38 5.29 16.46 -3.74
CA GLU A 38 6.12 17.37 -2.95
C GLU A 38 5.65 17.47 -1.50
N GLN A 39 4.34 17.50 -1.23
CA GLN A 39 3.80 17.57 0.14
C GLN A 39 2.45 16.85 0.19
N SER A 40 1.97 16.55 1.40
CA SER A 40 0.60 16.07 1.62
C SER A 40 -0.33 17.30 1.71
N PRO A 41 -1.55 17.28 1.13
CA PRO A 41 -2.19 16.18 0.40
C PRO A 41 -1.79 16.10 -1.09
N SER A 42 -0.88 16.95 -1.58
CA SER A 42 -0.42 17.01 -2.98
C SER A 42 0.32 15.77 -3.51
N GLY A 43 0.40 14.69 -2.73
CA GLY A 43 0.93 13.38 -3.14
C GLY A 43 -0.10 12.52 -3.86
N TYR A 44 0.33 11.41 -4.44
CA TYR A 44 -0.62 10.42 -4.94
C TYR A 44 -1.28 9.69 -3.78
N PHE A 45 -2.61 9.68 -3.80
CA PHE A 45 -3.45 8.96 -2.87
C PHE A 45 -3.57 7.50 -3.31
N TRP A 46 -3.24 6.58 -2.40
CA TRP A 46 -3.28 5.14 -2.65
C TRP A 46 -4.25 4.48 -1.67
N HIS A 47 -5.21 3.72 -2.19
CA HIS A 47 -6.22 3.06 -1.38
C HIS A 47 -6.58 1.67 -1.94
N ASN A 48 -7.12 0.80 -1.09
CA ASN A 48 -7.68 -0.48 -1.52
C ASN A 48 -9.06 -0.29 -2.19
N GLU A 49 -9.55 -1.31 -2.91
CA GLU A 49 -10.82 -1.22 -3.66
C GLU A 49 -12.03 -0.94 -2.76
N GLU A 50 -13.01 -0.22 -3.32
CA GLU A 50 -14.21 0.24 -2.62
C GLU A 50 -15.05 -0.96 -2.12
N GLY A 51 -15.39 -0.96 -0.82
CA GLY A 51 -16.15 -2.04 -0.17
C GLY A 51 -15.33 -2.94 0.76
N GLU A 52 -14.00 -2.95 0.61
CA GLU A 52 -13.10 -3.48 1.64
C GLU A 52 -12.66 -2.31 2.51
N ALA A 53 -13.35 -2.04 3.62
CA ALA A 53 -13.09 -0.87 4.46
C ALA A 53 -11.59 -0.57 4.69
N ASP A 54 -11.12 0.48 4.01
CA ASP A 54 -9.92 1.29 4.20
C ASP A 54 -8.75 0.65 4.95
N ARG A 55 -8.33 -0.58 4.63
CA ARG A 55 -7.18 -1.15 5.35
C ARG A 55 -5.93 -0.31 5.11
N TYR A 56 -5.78 0.17 3.88
CA TYR A 56 -4.68 1.00 3.45
C TYR A 56 -5.22 2.24 2.76
N SER A 57 -4.81 3.41 3.25
CA SER A 57 -5.13 4.70 2.65
C SER A 57 -4.02 5.67 3.01
N PHE A 58 -3.12 5.96 2.06
CA PHE A 58 -1.94 6.76 2.34
C PHE A 58 -1.44 7.54 1.13
N PHE A 59 -0.68 8.59 1.42
CA PHE A 59 0.10 9.36 0.47
C PHE A 59 1.57 8.96 0.55
N ILE A 60 2.27 9.05 -0.57
CA ILE A 60 3.74 9.02 -0.59
C ILE A 60 4.22 10.41 -0.98
N VAL A 61 5.04 11.02 -0.11
CA VAL A 61 5.47 12.42 -0.24
C VAL A 61 6.97 12.54 -0.02
N THR A 62 7.59 13.50 -0.68
CA THR A 62 9.01 13.85 -0.52
C THR A 62 9.11 15.16 0.23
N ASP A 63 9.63 15.17 1.46
CA ASP A 63 9.78 16.42 2.20
C ASP A 63 10.85 17.37 1.59
N ASN A 64 10.95 18.58 2.14
CA ASN A 64 11.93 19.59 1.73
C ASN A 64 13.39 19.11 1.89
N ALA A 65 13.65 18.14 2.78
CA ALA A 65 14.96 17.51 2.95
C ALA A 65 15.21 16.36 1.96
N LYS A 66 14.27 16.12 1.02
CA LYS A 66 14.26 15.03 0.04
C LYS A 66 14.13 13.63 0.67
N GLU A 67 13.65 13.55 1.91
CA GLU A 67 13.26 12.29 2.52
C GLU A 67 11.87 11.89 2.05
N ILE A 68 11.69 10.61 1.71
CA ILE A 68 10.41 10.10 1.26
C ILE A 68 9.69 9.44 2.43
N SER A 69 8.45 9.85 2.63
CA SER A 69 7.59 9.39 3.71
C SER A 69 6.26 8.86 3.17
N LEU A 70 5.71 7.89 3.89
CA LEU A 70 4.33 7.46 3.78
C LEU A 70 3.53 8.22 4.85
N VAL A 71 2.47 8.90 4.44
CA VAL A 71 1.62 9.70 5.31
C VAL A 71 0.21 9.14 5.27
N GLN A 72 -0.34 8.82 6.43
CA GLN A 72 -1.67 8.24 6.58
C GLN A 72 -2.52 9.10 7.53
N SER A 73 -3.76 9.38 7.14
CA SER A 73 -4.75 10.01 8.00
C SER A 73 -5.43 8.97 8.87
N TYR A 74 -5.63 9.25 10.15
CA TYR A 74 -6.28 8.37 11.13
C TYR A 74 -7.50 9.06 11.73
N GLU A 75 -8.49 8.26 12.11
CA GLU A 75 -9.67 8.72 12.85
C GLU A 75 -9.31 9.31 14.22
N SER A 76 -8.26 8.79 14.87
CA SER A 76 -7.85 9.22 16.21
C SER A 76 -6.39 8.93 16.52
N LYS A 77 -5.84 9.60 17.54
CA LYS A 77 -4.45 9.41 18.01
C LYS A 77 -4.19 8.01 18.53
N GLU A 78 -5.18 7.38 19.17
CA GLU A 78 -5.05 6.06 19.79
C GLU A 78 -4.85 4.95 18.76
N LYS A 79 -5.38 5.14 17.54
CA LYS A 79 -5.21 4.22 16.41
C LYS A 79 -4.04 4.59 15.50
N ALA A 80 -3.43 5.76 15.69
CA ALA A 80 -2.37 6.26 14.82
C ALA A 80 -1.02 5.56 15.07
N GLY A 81 -0.19 5.55 14.02
CA GLY A 81 1.20 5.09 14.09
C GLY A 81 2.15 6.06 13.40
N GLY A 82 3.44 5.75 13.44
CA GLY A 82 4.48 6.63 12.91
C GLY A 82 4.70 7.87 13.79
N LYS A 83 5.30 8.91 13.20
CA LYS A 83 5.42 10.22 13.84
C LYS A 83 4.08 10.94 13.70
N ILE A 84 3.41 11.14 14.83
CA ILE A 84 2.08 11.73 14.88
C ILE A 84 2.16 13.25 14.80
N SER A 85 1.31 13.84 13.96
CA SER A 85 1.01 15.27 13.92
C SER A 85 -0.49 15.47 13.82
N GLU A 86 -0.99 16.55 14.39
CA GLU A 86 -2.38 16.97 14.21
C GLU A 86 -2.42 18.25 13.39
N THR A 87 -3.38 18.32 12.49
CA THR A 87 -3.75 19.56 11.83
C THR A 87 -5.26 19.65 11.81
N TYR A 88 -5.73 20.81 11.39
CA TYR A 88 -7.14 21.10 11.23
C TYR A 88 -7.38 21.27 9.73
N LEU A 89 -8.22 20.41 9.15
CA LEU A 89 -8.59 20.50 7.74
C LEU A 89 -9.99 21.07 7.64
N ASP A 90 -10.18 22.02 6.73
CA ASP A 90 -11.49 22.58 6.45
C ASP A 90 -12.30 21.57 5.63
N ASP A 91 -13.36 21.05 6.24
CA ASP A 91 -14.36 20.21 5.59
C ASP A 91 -15.58 21.09 5.24
N PRO A 92 -15.98 21.17 3.96
CA PRO A 92 -17.08 22.04 3.54
C PRO A 92 -18.46 21.60 4.07
N ALA A 93 -18.62 20.37 4.54
CA ALA A 93 -19.87 19.85 5.10
C ALA A 93 -19.94 19.97 6.63
N THR A 94 -18.79 19.91 7.32
CA THR A 94 -18.74 19.82 8.79
C THR A 94 -17.91 20.93 9.47
N GLY A 95 -17.26 21.80 8.69
CA GLY A 95 -16.37 22.84 9.18
C GLY A 95 -14.95 22.32 9.41
N THR A 96 -14.14 23.05 10.18
CA THR A 96 -12.77 22.65 10.46
C THR A 96 -12.72 21.42 11.37
N VAL A 97 -12.26 20.28 10.85
CA VAL A 97 -12.19 18.99 11.58
C VAL A 97 -10.75 18.69 11.97
N PRO A 98 -10.47 18.28 13.23
CA PRO A 98 -9.15 17.80 13.59
C PRO A 98 -8.83 16.49 12.84
N THR A 99 -7.67 16.46 12.19
CA THR A 99 -7.18 15.31 11.43
C THR A 99 -5.84 14.86 11.98
N VAL A 100 -5.74 13.58 12.33
CA VAL A 100 -4.53 12.97 12.88
C VAL A 100 -3.73 12.34 11.75
N PHE A 101 -2.48 12.77 11.57
CA PHE A 101 -1.57 12.21 10.58
C PHE A 101 -0.46 11.39 11.22
N GLY A 102 -0.25 10.19 10.71
CA GLY A 102 0.91 9.37 11.00
C GLY A 102 1.91 9.39 9.84
N THR A 103 3.14 9.81 10.12
CA THR A 103 4.21 9.88 9.12
C THR A 103 5.24 8.78 9.34
N TYR A 104 5.54 8.02 8.29
CA TYR A 104 6.50 6.91 8.32
C TYR A 104 7.63 7.14 7.33
N LYS A 105 8.88 7.04 7.80
CA LYS A 105 10.05 7.05 6.92
C LYS A 105 10.06 5.80 6.04
N VAL A 106 10.18 6.00 4.73
CA VAL A 106 10.25 4.90 3.76
C VAL A 106 11.70 4.47 3.56
N TYR A 107 11.93 3.17 3.64
CA TYR A 107 13.23 2.53 3.44
C TYR A 107 13.21 1.71 2.15
N ARG A 108 14.38 1.56 1.52
CA ARG A 108 14.59 0.63 0.42
C ARG A 108 14.91 -0.75 0.98
N ASP A 109 14.28 -1.77 0.42
CA ASP A 109 14.66 -3.15 0.66
C ASP A 109 15.86 -3.55 -0.21
N ASN A 110 16.47 -4.70 0.08
CA ASN A 110 17.58 -5.22 -0.74
C ASN A 110 17.09 -5.73 -2.11
N LYS A 111 15.82 -6.11 -2.21
CA LYS A 111 15.17 -6.45 -3.48
C LYS A 111 14.80 -5.18 -4.24
N LYS A 112 15.23 -5.13 -5.50
CA LYS A 112 15.01 -3.98 -6.38
C LYS A 112 13.51 -3.70 -6.56
N GLY A 113 13.13 -2.43 -6.43
CA GLY A 113 11.74 -1.99 -6.57
C GLY A 113 10.85 -2.24 -5.34
N ILE A 114 11.40 -2.76 -4.24
CA ILE A 114 10.68 -3.02 -2.99
C ILE A 114 11.09 -2.00 -1.92
N TYR A 115 10.09 -1.51 -1.20
CA TYR A 115 10.21 -0.54 -0.14
C TYR A 115 9.47 -1.03 1.10
N TYR A 116 9.80 -0.45 2.24
CA TYR A 116 9.09 -0.73 3.48
C TYR A 116 9.07 0.44 4.44
N VAL A 117 8.11 0.41 5.36
CA VAL A 117 8.08 1.23 6.57
C VAL A 117 8.10 0.32 7.79
N ASN A 118 8.67 0.79 8.91
CA ASN A 118 8.70 0.05 10.17
C ASN A 118 7.54 0.46 11.08
N ASN A 119 7.08 -0.48 11.92
CA ASN A 119 6.04 -0.25 12.94
C ASN A 119 4.76 0.38 12.39
N TYR A 120 4.33 -0.12 11.22
CA TYR A 120 3.14 0.38 10.53
C TYR A 120 1.87 0.03 11.31
N VAL A 121 0.91 0.96 11.33
CA VAL A 121 -0.42 0.72 11.90
C VAL A 121 -1.45 0.95 10.79
N ASP A 122 -2.24 -0.08 10.47
CA ASP A 122 -3.31 0.06 9.49
C ASP A 122 -4.49 0.86 10.07
N LEU A 123 -5.46 1.28 9.24
CA LEU A 123 -6.56 2.11 9.71
C LEU A 123 -7.52 1.38 10.67
N GLN A 124 -7.42 0.05 10.75
CA GLN A 124 -8.13 -0.75 11.76
C GLN A 124 -7.38 -0.76 13.10
N GLY A 125 -6.24 -0.08 13.21
CA GLY A 125 -5.42 0.00 14.41
C GLY A 125 -4.51 -1.22 14.63
N LYS A 126 -4.43 -2.15 13.67
CA LYS A 126 -3.57 -3.32 13.79
C LYS A 126 -2.12 -2.93 13.49
N LYS A 127 -1.23 -3.35 14.41
CA LYS A 127 0.20 -3.09 14.33
C LYS A 127 0.91 -4.15 13.50
N HIS A 128 1.78 -3.71 12.61
CA HIS A 128 2.62 -4.52 11.74
C HIS A 128 4.07 -4.11 11.94
N ALA A 129 4.97 -5.08 12.14
CA ALA A 129 6.40 -4.79 12.29
C ALA A 129 6.96 -4.07 11.06
N LYS A 130 6.48 -4.46 9.88
CA LYS A 130 6.77 -3.81 8.60
C LYS A 130 5.56 -3.84 7.68
N LEU A 131 5.44 -2.81 6.86
CA LEU A 131 4.61 -2.84 5.65
C LEU A 131 5.56 -2.84 4.45
N TYR A 132 5.53 -3.91 3.65
CA TYR A 132 6.29 -4.00 2.41
C TYR A 132 5.41 -3.60 1.24
N PHE A 133 5.96 -2.83 0.31
CA PHE A 133 5.25 -2.42 -0.89
C PHE A 133 6.17 -2.18 -2.07
N GLY A 134 5.60 -2.19 -3.28
CA GLY A 134 6.30 -1.90 -4.53
C GLY A 134 5.37 -1.22 -5.54
N PHE A 135 5.97 -0.60 -6.56
CA PHE A 135 5.21 0.05 -7.63
C PHE A 135 5.12 -0.85 -8.85
N ASP A 136 3.89 -1.10 -9.29
CA ASP A 136 3.61 -1.74 -10.56
C ASP A 136 3.39 -0.66 -11.64
N LYS A 137 4.48 -0.27 -12.29
CA LYS A 137 4.47 0.76 -13.34
C LYS A 137 3.54 0.43 -14.51
N LYS A 138 3.34 -0.86 -14.83
CA LYS A 138 2.49 -1.27 -15.95
C LYS A 138 1.04 -0.89 -15.72
N HIS A 139 0.57 -1.02 -14.48
CA HIS A 139 -0.82 -0.77 -14.11
C HIS A 139 -1.00 0.53 -13.31
N ASN A 140 0.08 1.26 -13.04
CA ASN A 140 0.09 2.48 -12.22
C ASN A 140 -0.52 2.25 -10.83
N THR A 141 -0.17 1.13 -10.19
CA THR A 141 -0.66 0.71 -8.87
C THR A 141 0.48 0.49 -7.89
N ILE A 142 0.15 0.47 -6.60
CA ILE A 142 1.03 -0.07 -5.55
C ILE A 142 0.61 -1.50 -5.25
N VAL A 143 1.58 -2.38 -5.00
CA VAL A 143 1.32 -3.72 -4.44
C VAL A 143 1.80 -3.77 -3.00
N ILE A 144 0.97 -4.28 -2.10
CA ILE A 144 1.39 -4.62 -0.73
C ILE A 144 1.87 -6.07 -0.74
N LEU A 145 2.95 -6.32 0.00
CA LEU A 145 3.64 -7.60 0.02
C LEU A 145 3.65 -8.19 1.44
N ASP A 146 3.57 -9.52 1.53
CA ASP A 146 3.87 -10.23 2.77
C ASP A 146 5.39 -10.32 3.04
N LYS A 147 5.76 -10.92 4.17
CA LYS A 147 7.17 -11.16 4.55
C LYS A 147 7.97 -12.01 3.55
N ASN A 148 7.28 -12.78 2.71
CA ASN A 148 7.87 -13.65 1.69
C ASN A 148 7.93 -12.96 0.32
N MET A 149 7.47 -11.71 0.21
CA MET A 149 7.34 -10.92 -1.02
C MET A 149 6.25 -11.42 -1.97
N ASN A 150 5.26 -12.14 -1.46
CA ASN A 150 4.05 -12.43 -2.23
C ASN A 150 3.13 -11.21 -2.19
N ILE A 151 2.47 -10.91 -3.31
CA ILE A 151 1.46 -9.85 -3.37
C ILE A 151 0.26 -10.28 -2.53
N VAL A 152 -0.13 -9.44 -1.58
CA VAL A 152 -1.33 -9.63 -0.75
C VAL A 152 -2.45 -8.66 -1.09
N GLU A 153 -2.11 -7.48 -1.61
CA GLU A 153 -3.06 -6.41 -1.92
C GLU A 153 -2.56 -5.62 -3.12
N VAL A 154 -3.47 -5.05 -3.91
CA VAL A 154 -3.16 -4.06 -4.95
C VAL A 154 -3.92 -2.78 -4.62
N LEU A 155 -3.20 -1.69 -4.44
CA LEU A 155 -3.77 -0.37 -4.16
C LEU A 155 -3.91 0.42 -5.46
N GLN A 156 -5.09 1.00 -5.63
CA GLN A 156 -5.43 1.88 -6.73
C GLN A 156 -4.97 3.30 -6.43
N ARG A 157 -4.74 4.06 -7.48
CA ARG A 157 -4.46 5.49 -7.39
C ARG A 157 -5.76 6.27 -7.42
N GLY A 158 -6.07 6.99 -6.34
CA GLY A 158 -7.18 7.93 -6.32
C GLY A 158 -6.80 9.28 -6.92
N ALA A 159 -7.81 10.03 -7.36
CA ALA A 159 -7.66 11.45 -7.62
C ALA A 159 -7.56 12.16 -6.26
N ALA A 160 -6.50 12.95 -6.04
CA ALA A 160 -6.49 13.90 -4.93
C ALA A 160 -7.61 14.92 -5.24
N GLY A 161 -8.69 14.88 -4.45
CA GLY A 161 -9.82 15.80 -4.53
C GLY A 161 -9.49 17.15 -3.93
#